data_AF-A0A517VGV2-F1
#
_entry.id   AF-A0A517VGV2-F1
#
_cell.length_a   1.000
_cell.length_b   1.000
_cell.length_c   1.000
_cell.angle_alpha   90.00
_cell.angle_beta   90.00
_cell.angle_gamma   90.00
#
_symmetry.space_group_name_H-M   'P 1'
#
loop_
_entity.id
_entity.type
_entity.pdbx_description
1 polymer ?
#
loop_
_entity_poly.entity_id
_entity_poly.type
_entity_poly.pdbx_seq_one_letter_code
_entity_poly.pdbx_strand_id
1 'polypeptide(L)'
;MDPRIKLLFSGLAIIITFTAFIPYIRGILAGRIRPHLFSWLIWGTTTLIVFFAQLEANGGIGAWPIGISGTITVYIAFLSYIKRGDISVTRLDRLFFSAALLSIPCWYFTSNPMWAVILLTVIDLLGFGPTIRKAYDHPFEESILFIFLFFIRNTFALLALESYSLTTVLFPLSISCVCLFLTLLISYRRRVVLADR
;
A
#
# COMPACT_ATOMS: atom_id res chain seq x y z
N MET A 1 -8.67 -22.77 8.82
CA MET A 1 -8.94 -21.79 9.90
C MET A 1 -10.42 -21.48 9.89
N ASP A 2 -11.05 -21.38 11.06
CA ASP A 2 -12.47 -21.06 11.19
C ASP A 2 -12.79 -19.72 10.47
N PRO A 3 -13.82 -19.67 9.60
CA PRO A 3 -14.29 -18.44 8.95
C PRO A 3 -14.48 -17.25 9.90
N ARG A 4 -14.89 -17.49 11.16
CA ARG A 4 -15.06 -16.44 12.17
C ARG A 4 -13.74 -15.76 12.52
N ILE A 5 -12.64 -16.53 12.59
CA ILE A 5 -11.31 -15.98 12.88
C ILE A 5 -10.79 -15.19 11.68
N LYS A 6 -11.03 -15.67 10.45
CA LYS A 6 -10.69 -14.91 9.23
C LYS A 6 -11.44 -13.58 9.17
N LEU A 7 -12.73 -13.57 9.56
CA LEU A 7 -13.54 -12.36 9.66
C LEU A 7 -12.98 -11.39 10.70
N LEU A 8 -12.58 -11.89 11.86
CA LEU A 8 -11.94 -11.09 12.90
C LEU A 8 -10.66 -10.43 12.37
N PHE A 9 -9.76 -11.19 11.72
CA PHE A 9 -8.54 -10.62 11.15
C PHE A 9 -8.82 -9.58 10.07
N SER A 10 -9.78 -9.83 9.18
CA SER A 10 -10.20 -8.84 8.17
C SER A 10 -10.73 -7.56 8.83
N GLY A 11 -11.60 -7.70 9.83
CA GLY A 11 -12.12 -6.57 10.61
C GLY A 11 -11.01 -5.76 11.29
N LEU A 12 -10.05 -6.43 11.93
CA LEU A 12 -8.89 -5.76 12.54
C LEU A 12 -8.03 -5.03 11.50
N ALA A 13 -7.77 -5.64 10.34
CA ALA A 13 -7.04 -5.01 9.25
C ALA A 13 -7.76 -3.74 8.73
N ILE A 14 -9.10 -3.77 8.64
CA ILE A 14 -9.92 -2.63 8.25
C ILE A 14 -9.86 -1.51 9.29
N ILE A 15 -9.99 -1.85 10.58
CA ILE A 15 -9.85 -0.87 11.67
C ILE A 15 -8.49 -0.18 11.59
N ILE A 16 -7.40 -0.94 11.43
CA ILE A 16 -6.06 -0.37 11.29
C ILE A 16 -5.95 0.53 10.05
N THR A 17 -6.58 0.12 8.94
CA THR A 17 -6.62 0.93 7.72
C THR A 17 -7.24 2.31 8.01
N PHE A 18 -8.39 2.36 8.70
CA PHE A 18 -9.02 3.62 9.07
C PHE A 18 -8.20 4.43 10.08
N THR A 19 -7.62 3.80 11.11
CA THR A 19 -6.81 4.53 12.11
C THR A 19 -5.57 5.17 11.49
N ALA A 20 -4.98 4.54 10.46
CA ALA A 20 -3.86 5.09 9.72
C ALA A 20 -4.26 6.25 8.78
N PHE A 21 -5.38 6.10 8.04
CA PHE A 21 -5.77 7.09 7.02
C PHE A 21 -6.54 8.30 7.57
N ILE A 22 -7.33 8.17 8.65
CA ILE A 22 -8.14 9.28 9.19
C ILE A 22 -7.28 10.50 9.56
N PRO A 23 -6.17 10.37 10.31
CA PRO A 23 -5.32 11.52 10.64
C PRO A 23 -4.71 12.18 9.39
N TYR A 24 -4.33 11.37 8.39
CA TYR A 24 -3.79 11.86 7.13
C TYR A 24 -4.82 12.69 6.36
N ILE A 25 -6.04 12.18 6.21
CA ILE A 25 -7.16 12.89 5.56
C ILE A 25 -7.48 14.20 6.31
N ARG A 26 -7.53 14.18 7.64
CA ARG A 26 -7.73 15.41 8.44
C ARG A 26 -6.61 16.44 8.19
N GLY A 27 -5.37 15.99 8.06
CA GLY A 27 -4.22 16.84 7.73
C GLY A 27 -4.34 17.50 6.34
N ILE A 28 -4.84 16.77 5.34
CA ILE A 28 -5.12 17.32 4.00
C ILE A 28 -6.22 18.37 4.06
N LEU A 29 -7.34 18.04 4.71
CA LEU A 29 -8.49 18.95 4.82
C LEU A 29 -8.13 20.26 5.55
N ALA A 30 -7.23 20.17 6.55
CA ALA A 30 -6.66 21.30 7.28
C ALA A 30 -5.54 22.03 6.52
N GLY A 31 -5.15 21.59 5.33
CA GLY A 31 -4.09 22.20 4.51
C GLY A 31 -2.66 21.99 5.03
N ARG A 32 -2.47 21.16 6.06
CA ARG A 32 -1.16 20.85 6.66
C ARG A 32 -0.37 19.84 5.83
N ILE A 33 -1.07 18.98 5.08
CA ILE A 33 -0.50 17.97 4.21
C ILE A 33 -0.91 18.27 2.77
N ARG A 34 0.07 18.34 1.87
CA ARG A 34 -0.14 18.49 0.43
C ARG A 34 0.34 17.23 -0.29
N PRO A 35 -0.54 16.23 -0.47
CA PRO A 35 -0.17 14.97 -1.10
C PRO A 35 0.17 15.17 -2.59
N HIS A 36 1.12 14.39 -3.10
CA HIS A 36 1.43 14.33 -4.53
C HIS A 36 0.37 13.50 -5.26
N LEU A 37 -0.51 14.18 -6.01
CA LEU A 37 -1.71 13.59 -6.62
C LEU A 37 -1.38 12.31 -7.40
N PHE A 38 -0.36 12.36 -8.25
CA PHE A 38 -0.06 11.26 -9.17
C PHE A 38 0.38 9.98 -8.45
N SER A 39 1.14 10.11 -7.35
CA SER A 39 1.54 8.95 -6.54
C SER A 39 0.34 8.28 -5.89
N TRP A 40 -0.59 9.07 -5.33
CA TRP A 40 -1.83 8.54 -4.75
C TRP A 40 -2.73 7.91 -5.80
N LEU A 41 -2.77 8.47 -7.01
CA LEU A 41 -3.52 7.89 -8.12
C LEU A 41 -2.94 6.54 -8.56
N ILE A 42 -1.61 6.44 -8.67
CA ILE A 42 -0.90 5.19 -8.99
C ILE A 42 -1.21 4.14 -7.91
N TRP A 43 -0.94 4.43 -6.63
CA TRP A 43 -1.20 3.48 -5.55
C TRP A 43 -2.67 3.08 -5.43
N GLY A 44 -3.59 4.02 -5.62
CA GLY A 44 -5.02 3.73 -5.60
C GLY A 44 -5.41 2.77 -6.73
N THR A 45 -4.90 3.02 -7.93
CA THR A 45 -5.16 2.18 -9.11
C THR A 45 -4.54 0.79 -8.95
N THR A 46 -3.26 0.70 -8.57
CA THR A 46 -2.56 -0.59 -8.40
C THR A 46 -3.24 -1.44 -7.32
N THR A 47 -3.57 -0.84 -6.18
CA THR A 47 -4.23 -1.52 -5.06
C THR A 47 -5.62 -2.02 -5.43
N LEU A 48 -6.40 -1.25 -6.20
CA LEU A 48 -7.73 -1.68 -6.65
C LEU A 48 -7.64 -2.84 -7.66
N ILE A 49 -6.69 -2.80 -8.60
CA ILE A 49 -6.50 -3.92 -9.54
C ILE A 49 -6.09 -5.18 -8.78
N VAL A 50 -5.16 -5.07 -7.81
CA VAL A 50 -4.79 -6.19 -6.94
C VAL A 50 -6.01 -6.73 -6.18
N PHE A 51 -6.85 -5.86 -5.62
CA PHE A 51 -8.06 -6.28 -4.93
C PHE A 51 -8.98 -7.15 -5.82
N PHE A 52 -9.26 -6.70 -7.04
CA PHE A 52 -10.07 -7.50 -7.98
C PHE A 52 -9.38 -8.79 -8.39
N ALA A 53 -8.06 -8.77 -8.62
CA ALA A 53 -7.28 -9.96 -8.92
C ALA A 53 -7.32 -10.99 -7.77
N GLN A 54 -7.31 -10.52 -6.51
CA GLN A 54 -7.49 -11.38 -5.35
C GLN A 54 -8.89 -11.96 -5.25
N LEU A 55 -9.94 -11.17 -5.55
CA LEU A 55 -11.31 -11.68 -5.57
C LEU A 55 -11.49 -12.79 -6.62
N GLU A 56 -10.95 -12.61 -7.82
CA GLU A 56 -10.97 -13.63 -8.88
C GLU A 56 -10.23 -14.91 -8.44
N ALA A 57 -9.13 -14.76 -7.70
CA ALA A 57 -8.38 -15.87 -7.13
C ALA A 57 -8.96 -16.45 -5.81
N ASN A 58 -10.23 -16.17 -5.50
CA ASN A 58 -10.94 -16.64 -4.30
C ASN A 58 -10.28 -16.20 -2.97
N GLY A 59 -9.73 -14.98 -2.94
CA GLY A 59 -9.13 -14.37 -1.74
C GLY A 59 -10.12 -14.09 -0.61
N GLY A 60 -11.42 -13.97 -0.94
CA GLY A 60 -12.51 -13.88 0.01
C GLY A 60 -12.42 -12.69 0.96
N ILE A 61 -12.82 -12.88 2.22
CA ILE A 61 -12.84 -11.79 3.22
C ILE A 61 -11.48 -11.14 3.49
N GLY A 62 -10.37 -11.83 3.22
CA GLY A 62 -9.02 -11.28 3.36
C GLY A 62 -8.62 -10.24 2.31
N ALA A 63 -9.33 -10.18 1.18
CA ALA A 63 -9.10 -9.17 0.14
C ALA A 63 -9.74 -7.80 0.47
N TRP A 64 -10.81 -7.78 1.28
CA TRP A 64 -11.57 -6.56 1.59
C TRP A 64 -10.76 -5.41 2.20
N PRO A 65 -9.83 -5.64 3.14
CA PRO A 65 -8.98 -4.58 3.62
C PRO A 65 -8.23 -3.89 2.46
N ILE A 66 -7.82 -4.65 1.43
CA ILE A 66 -7.05 -4.14 0.27
C ILE A 66 -7.97 -3.27 -0.60
N GLY A 67 -9.19 -3.74 -0.90
CA GLY A 67 -10.18 -2.93 -1.62
C GLY A 67 -10.53 -1.63 -0.91
N ILE A 68 -10.73 -1.66 0.41
CA ILE A 68 -10.98 -0.47 1.23
C ILE A 68 -9.79 0.49 1.17
N SER A 69 -8.56 -0.03 1.33
CA SER A 69 -7.34 0.77 1.21
C SER A 69 -7.21 1.43 -0.15
N GLY A 70 -7.44 0.69 -1.24
CA GLY A 70 -7.41 1.22 -2.60
C GLY A 70 -8.44 2.35 -2.79
N THR A 71 -9.66 2.15 -2.30
CA THR A 71 -10.73 3.15 -2.36
C THR A 71 -10.36 4.43 -1.61
N ILE A 72 -9.83 4.31 -0.39
CA ILE A 72 -9.38 5.47 0.40
C ILE A 72 -8.21 6.18 -0.30
N THR A 73 -7.31 5.43 -0.91
CA THR A 73 -6.13 5.97 -1.62
C THR A 73 -6.55 6.77 -2.85
N VAL A 74 -7.54 6.29 -3.62
CA VAL A 74 -8.17 7.06 -4.71
C VAL A 74 -8.88 8.29 -4.17
N TYR A 75 -9.59 8.18 -3.05
CA TYR A 75 -10.23 9.34 -2.41
C TYR A 75 -9.19 10.39 -1.97
N ILE A 76 -8.01 9.99 -1.50
CA ILE A 76 -6.92 10.90 -1.19
C ILE A 76 -6.37 11.58 -2.45
N ALA A 77 -6.25 10.85 -3.58
CA ALA A 77 -5.89 11.46 -4.85
C ALA A 77 -6.91 12.54 -5.28
N PHE A 78 -8.20 12.25 -5.12
CA PHE A 78 -9.28 13.22 -5.37
C PHE A 78 -9.22 14.43 -4.44
N LEU A 79 -8.97 14.22 -3.14
CA LEU A 79 -8.77 15.33 -2.20
C LEU A 79 -7.54 16.17 -2.54
N SER A 80 -6.44 15.53 -2.98
CA SER A 80 -5.25 16.23 -3.47
C SER A 80 -5.61 17.18 -4.60
N TYR A 81 -6.38 16.69 -5.58
CA TYR A 81 -6.84 17.49 -6.71
C TYR A 81 -7.66 18.71 -6.27
N ILE A 82 -8.69 18.50 -5.43
CA ILE A 82 -9.57 19.59 -4.96
C ILE A 82 -8.80 20.62 -4.13
N LYS A 83 -7.88 20.15 -3.26
CA LYS A 83 -7.11 21.02 -2.36
C LYS A 83 -5.87 21.62 -3.02
N ARG A 84 -5.70 21.47 -4.35
CA ARG A 84 -4.54 21.95 -5.12
C ARG A 84 -3.23 21.49 -4.48
N GLY A 85 -3.15 20.19 -4.20
CA GLY A 85 -1.93 19.51 -3.82
C GLY A 85 -0.87 19.56 -4.93
N ASP A 86 0.20 18.80 -4.76
CA ASP A 86 1.23 18.73 -5.79
C ASP A 86 0.71 17.90 -6.97
N ILE A 87 0.54 18.56 -8.12
CA ILE A 87 0.05 17.99 -9.38
C ILE A 87 1.18 17.81 -10.40
N SER A 88 2.44 17.96 -10.00
CA SER A 88 3.57 17.70 -10.88
C SER A 88 3.55 16.25 -11.36
N VAL A 89 4.09 16.03 -12.56
CA VAL A 89 4.16 14.70 -13.16
C VAL A 89 5.59 14.46 -13.60
N THR A 90 6.26 13.53 -12.93
CA THR A 90 7.63 13.15 -13.27
C THR A 90 7.67 12.13 -14.39
N ARG A 91 8.86 11.85 -14.92
CA ARG A 91 9.07 10.75 -15.89
C ARG A 91 8.79 9.39 -15.25
N LEU A 92 9.14 9.23 -13.98
CA LEU A 92 8.89 7.99 -13.23
C LEU A 92 7.39 7.77 -12.99
N ASP A 93 6.62 8.82 -12.69
CA ASP A 93 5.17 8.71 -12.53
C ASP A 93 4.50 8.20 -13.80
N ARG A 94 4.91 8.74 -14.96
CA ARG A 94 4.39 8.26 -16.26
C ARG A 94 4.76 6.80 -16.52
N LEU A 95 5.99 6.40 -16.19
CA LEU A 95 6.44 5.03 -16.35
C LEU A 95 5.65 4.07 -15.45
N PHE A 96 5.54 4.35 -14.15
CA PHE A 96 4.81 3.52 -13.19
C PHE A 96 3.32 3.47 -13.48
N PHE A 97 2.71 4.61 -13.82
CA PHE A 97 1.28 4.62 -14.17
C PHE A 97 1.02 3.84 -15.45
N SER A 98 1.85 4.00 -16.49
CA SER A 98 1.72 3.22 -17.72
C SER A 98 1.91 1.73 -17.48
N ALA A 99 2.93 1.34 -16.70
CA ALA A 99 3.16 -0.05 -16.32
C ALA A 99 2.01 -0.64 -15.49
N ALA A 100 1.41 0.16 -14.60
CA ALA A 100 0.24 -0.24 -13.82
C ALA A 100 -0.97 -0.47 -14.73
N LEU A 101 -1.22 0.41 -15.70
CA LEU A 101 -2.29 0.22 -16.67
C LEU A 101 -2.06 -0.98 -17.59
N LEU A 102 -0.81 -1.27 -17.97
CA LEU A 102 -0.44 -2.45 -18.75
C LEU A 102 -0.68 -3.78 -18.01
N SER A 103 -0.81 -3.76 -16.68
CA SER A 103 -1.20 -4.97 -15.93
C SER A 103 -2.58 -5.51 -16.32
N ILE A 104 -3.50 -4.62 -16.71
CA ILE A 104 -4.88 -4.98 -17.10
C ILE A 104 -4.91 -5.79 -18.40
N PRO A 105 -4.33 -5.33 -19.53
CA PRO A 105 -4.29 -6.14 -20.74
C PRO A 105 -3.47 -7.42 -20.53
N CYS A 106 -2.38 -7.38 -19.75
CA CYS A 106 -1.63 -8.60 -19.41
C CYS A 106 -2.51 -9.64 -18.71
N TRP A 107 -3.31 -9.24 -17.74
CA TRP A 107 -4.29 -10.13 -17.10
C TRP A 107 -5.34 -10.62 -18.08
N TYR A 108 -5.94 -9.72 -18.86
CA TYR A 108 -6.98 -10.07 -19.83
C TYR A 108 -6.50 -11.12 -20.85
N PHE A 109 -5.34 -10.91 -21.48
CA PHE A 109 -4.81 -11.82 -22.51
C PHE A 109 -4.28 -13.14 -21.93
N THR A 110 -3.78 -13.14 -20.69
CA THR A 110 -3.31 -14.38 -20.04
C THR A 110 -4.43 -15.17 -19.39
N SER A 111 -5.62 -14.55 -19.21
CA SER A 111 -6.71 -15.10 -18.40
C SER A 111 -6.26 -15.56 -17.01
N ASN A 112 -5.19 -14.94 -16.48
CA ASN A 112 -4.58 -15.30 -15.21
C ASN A 112 -4.22 -14.03 -14.41
N PRO A 113 -4.89 -13.78 -13.27
CA PRO A 113 -4.68 -12.58 -12.44
C PRO A 113 -3.28 -12.51 -11.82
N MET A 114 -2.54 -13.62 -11.76
CA MET A 114 -1.18 -13.69 -11.22
C MET A 114 -0.24 -12.68 -11.88
N TRP A 115 -0.32 -12.50 -13.20
CA TRP A 115 0.57 -11.60 -13.93
C TRP A 115 0.35 -10.14 -13.57
N ALA A 116 -0.92 -9.72 -13.40
CA ALA A 116 -1.22 -8.39 -12.89
C ALA A 116 -0.66 -8.21 -11.48
N VAL A 117 -0.89 -9.17 -10.58
CA VAL A 117 -0.40 -9.07 -9.20
C VAL A 117 1.13 -8.99 -9.14
N ILE A 118 1.86 -9.78 -9.94
CA ILE A 118 3.32 -9.71 -10.00
C ILE A 118 3.79 -8.32 -10.45
N LEU A 119 3.27 -7.83 -11.58
CA LEU A 119 3.68 -6.56 -12.14
C LEU A 119 3.37 -5.40 -11.17
N LEU A 120 2.17 -5.39 -10.60
CA LEU A 120 1.72 -4.36 -9.67
C LEU A 120 2.50 -4.41 -8.36
N THR A 121 2.79 -5.60 -7.83
CA THR A 121 3.63 -5.74 -6.64
C THR A 121 5.02 -5.17 -6.89
N VAL A 122 5.63 -5.42 -8.05
CA VAL A 122 6.93 -4.82 -8.41
C VAL A 122 6.85 -3.30 -8.49
N ILE A 123 5.80 -2.76 -9.12
CA ILE A 123 5.59 -1.31 -9.22
C ILE A 123 5.46 -0.68 -7.82
N ASP A 124 4.65 -1.27 -6.96
CA ASP A 124 4.47 -0.79 -5.58
C ASP A 124 5.78 -0.87 -4.77
N LEU A 125 6.54 -1.96 -4.90
CA LEU A 125 7.86 -2.11 -4.27
C LEU A 125 8.86 -1.05 -4.75
N LEU A 126 8.92 -0.77 -6.05
CA LEU A 126 9.75 0.30 -6.60
C LEU A 126 9.30 1.68 -6.09
N GLY A 127 8.00 1.86 -5.85
CA GLY A 127 7.42 3.05 -5.23
C GLY A 127 7.93 3.34 -3.82
N PHE A 128 8.43 2.33 -3.08
CA PHE A 128 9.07 2.54 -1.77
C PHE A 128 10.53 3.03 -1.86
N GLY A 129 11.15 3.07 -3.05
CA GLY A 129 12.54 3.50 -3.22
C GLY A 129 12.86 4.87 -2.59
N PRO A 130 12.06 5.93 -2.86
CA PRO A 130 12.22 7.23 -2.21
C PRO A 130 12.09 7.17 -0.68
N THR A 131 11.15 6.36 -0.16
CA THR A 131 10.96 6.17 1.28
C THR A 131 12.14 5.46 1.93
N ILE A 132 12.71 4.44 1.29
CA ILE A 132 13.91 3.74 1.78
C ILE A 132 15.09 4.71 1.87
N ARG A 133 15.32 5.51 0.81
CA ARG A 133 16.37 6.54 0.81
C ARG A 133 16.16 7.56 1.93
N LYS A 134 14.95 8.11 2.04
CA LYS A 134 14.62 9.09 3.08
C LYS A 134 14.73 8.51 4.49
N ALA A 135 14.30 7.26 4.70
CA ALA A 135 14.45 6.55 5.96
C ALA A 135 15.92 6.35 6.37
N TYR A 136 16.83 6.21 5.40
CA TYR A 136 18.26 6.07 5.66
C TYR A 136 18.93 7.41 5.99
N ASP A 137 18.66 8.44 5.17
CA ASP A 137 19.30 9.75 5.25
C ASP A 137 18.69 10.61 6.39
N HIS A 138 17.37 10.54 6.57
CA HIS A 138 16.60 11.35 7.53
C HIS A 138 15.62 10.48 8.35
N PRO A 139 16.11 9.54 9.19
CA PRO A 139 15.29 8.52 9.85
C PRO A 139 14.23 9.07 10.83
N PHE A 140 14.32 10.34 11.26
CA PHE A 140 13.36 10.96 12.17
C PHE A 140 12.15 11.58 11.46
N GLU A 141 12.18 11.72 10.14
CA GLU A 141 11.07 12.29 9.36
C GLU A 141 9.98 11.26 9.00
N GLU A 142 10.31 9.98 9.08
CA GLU A 142 9.37 8.88 8.83
C GLU A 142 8.68 8.42 10.12
N SER A 143 7.40 8.09 10.04
CA SER A 143 6.66 7.59 11.20
C SER A 143 6.78 6.08 11.33
N ILE A 144 7.59 5.61 12.29
CA ILE A 144 7.72 4.18 12.62
C ILE A 144 6.35 3.56 12.92
N LEU A 145 5.53 4.25 13.73
CA LEU A 145 4.21 3.74 14.11
C LEU A 145 3.32 3.54 12.88
N PHE A 146 3.31 4.50 11.95
CA PHE A 146 2.53 4.40 10.72
C PHE A 146 2.97 3.20 9.88
N ILE A 147 4.27 3.07 9.64
CA ILE A 147 4.83 1.97 8.83
C ILE A 147 4.56 0.61 9.51
N PHE A 148 4.71 0.52 10.83
CA PHE A 148 4.45 -0.70 11.59
C PHE A 148 2.96 -1.08 11.59
N LEU A 149 2.04 -0.11 11.66
CA LEU A 149 0.61 -0.37 11.51
C LEU A 149 0.29 -0.99 10.14
N PHE A 150 0.95 -0.53 9.07
CA PHE A 150 0.80 -1.16 7.75
C PHE A 150 1.34 -2.59 7.69
N PHE A 151 2.44 -2.90 8.40
CA PHE A 151 2.93 -4.27 8.56
C PHE A 151 1.87 -5.16 9.24
N ILE A 152 1.32 -4.75 10.38
CA ILE A 152 0.31 -5.52 11.12
C ILE A 152 -0.96 -5.68 10.29
N ARG A 153 -1.42 -4.60 9.65
CA ARG A 153 -2.60 -4.61 8.77
C ARG A 153 -2.46 -5.61 7.63
N ASN A 154 -1.31 -5.64 6.95
CA ASN A 154 -1.08 -6.58 5.84
C ASN A 154 -0.93 -8.01 6.33
N THR A 155 -0.35 -8.22 7.50
CA THR A 155 -0.30 -9.53 8.15
C THR A 155 -1.71 -10.05 8.48
N PHE A 156 -2.59 -9.22 9.02
CA PHE A 156 -3.98 -9.61 9.25
C PHE A 156 -4.77 -9.84 7.96
N ALA A 157 -4.56 -9.03 6.93
CA ALA A 157 -5.16 -9.28 5.61
C ALA A 157 -4.73 -10.65 5.05
N LEU A 158 -3.44 -11.00 5.17
CA LEU A 158 -2.89 -12.29 4.76
C LEU A 158 -3.50 -13.47 5.56
N LEU A 159 -3.64 -13.33 6.88
CA LEU A 159 -4.26 -14.35 7.74
C LEU A 159 -5.77 -14.50 7.48
N ALA A 160 -6.42 -13.46 6.97
CA ALA A 160 -7.84 -13.47 6.63
C ALA A 160 -8.15 -14.07 5.24
N LEU A 161 -7.14 -14.35 4.41
CA LEU A 161 -7.35 -14.88 3.06
C LEU A 161 -8.08 -16.22 3.09
N GLU A 162 -9.06 -16.39 2.21
CA GLU A 162 -9.81 -17.64 2.08
C GLU A 162 -9.04 -18.71 1.31
N SER A 163 -8.48 -18.33 0.16
CA SER A 163 -7.56 -19.13 -0.65
C SER A 163 -6.14 -18.60 -0.58
N TYR A 164 -5.16 -19.50 -0.40
CA TYR A 164 -3.73 -19.18 -0.44
C TYR A 164 -3.14 -19.60 -1.78
N SER A 165 -3.00 -18.64 -2.67
CA SER A 165 -2.34 -18.78 -3.96
C SER A 165 -1.32 -17.66 -4.12
N LEU A 166 -0.45 -17.74 -5.12
CA LEU A 166 0.48 -16.66 -5.38
C LEU A 166 -0.25 -15.34 -5.66
N THR A 167 -1.37 -15.37 -6.38
CA THR A 167 -2.21 -14.19 -6.66
C THR A 167 -2.75 -13.54 -5.38
N THR A 168 -3.14 -14.33 -4.38
CA THR A 168 -3.72 -13.79 -3.14
C THR A 168 -2.64 -13.37 -2.13
N VAL A 169 -1.52 -14.10 -2.07
CA VAL A 169 -0.49 -13.90 -1.05
C VAL A 169 0.53 -12.84 -1.42
N LEU A 170 0.93 -12.76 -2.69
CA LEU A 170 2.13 -12.03 -3.11
C LEU A 170 2.10 -10.57 -2.67
N PHE A 171 1.05 -9.83 -3.01
CA PHE A 171 0.95 -8.41 -2.66
C PHE A 171 0.96 -8.15 -1.15
N PRO A 172 0.02 -8.68 -0.33
CA PRO A 172 0.01 -8.39 1.11
C PRO A 172 1.30 -8.86 1.80
N LEU A 173 1.89 -9.98 1.37
CA LEU A 173 3.16 -10.46 1.92
C LEU A 173 4.30 -9.50 1.58
N SER A 174 4.46 -9.11 0.31
CA SER A 174 5.52 -8.19 -0.12
C SER A 174 5.44 -6.84 0.58
N ILE A 175 4.24 -6.26 0.70
CA ILE A 175 4.04 -5.00 1.43
C ILE A 175 4.34 -5.19 2.92
N SER A 176 3.91 -6.30 3.53
CA SER A 176 4.25 -6.62 4.92
C SER A 176 5.77 -6.69 5.13
N CYS A 177 6.49 -7.41 4.28
CA CYS A 177 7.95 -7.53 4.34
C CYS A 177 8.65 -6.18 4.21
N VAL A 178 8.24 -5.32 3.27
CA VAL A 178 8.84 -3.98 3.12
C VAL A 178 8.54 -3.07 4.31
N CYS A 179 7.31 -3.09 4.83
CA CYS A 179 6.98 -2.31 6.03
C CYS A 179 7.79 -2.78 7.25
N LEU A 180 7.99 -4.08 7.42
CA LEU A 180 8.85 -4.61 8.48
C LEU A 180 10.31 -4.19 8.27
N PHE A 181 10.83 -4.33 7.06
CA PHE A 181 12.17 -3.88 6.70
C PHE A 181 12.38 -2.39 7.00
N LEU A 182 11.48 -1.52 6.56
CA LEU A 182 11.53 -0.08 6.83
C LEU A 182 11.48 0.22 8.32
N THR A 183 10.62 -0.47 9.07
CA THR A 183 10.52 -0.33 10.53
C THR A 183 11.86 -0.63 11.21
N LEU A 184 12.51 -1.73 10.81
CA LEU A 184 13.82 -2.13 11.33
C LEU A 184 14.92 -1.16 10.89
N LEU A 185 14.93 -0.75 9.62
CA LEU A 185 15.89 0.19 9.05
C LEU A 185 15.85 1.53 9.80
N ILE A 186 14.66 2.11 9.97
CA ILE A 186 14.48 3.38 10.68
C ILE A 186 14.93 3.23 12.14
N SER A 187 14.53 2.14 12.80
CA SER A 187 14.92 1.88 14.20
C SER A 187 16.43 1.78 14.37
N TYR A 188 17.10 1.09 13.45
CA TYR A 188 18.57 0.99 13.43
C TYR A 188 19.22 2.35 13.16
N ARG A 189 18.79 3.07 12.12
CA ARG A 189 19.38 4.37 11.74
C ARG A 189 19.19 5.43 12.82
N ARG A 190 18.06 5.45 13.53
CA ARG A 190 17.87 6.34 14.68
C ARG A 190 18.87 6.07 15.80
N ARG A 191 19.19 4.81 16.08
CA ARG A 191 20.20 4.45 17.10
C ARG A 191 21.59 4.89 16.69
N VAL A 192 21.98 4.67 15.43
CA VAL A 192 23.29 5.09 14.91
C VAL A 192 23.43 6.61 14.97
N VAL A 193 22.46 7.36 14.43
CA VAL A 193 22.49 8.84 14.42
C VAL A 193 22.48 9.44 15.84
N LEU A 194 21.87 8.76 16.82
CA LEU A 194 21.91 9.20 18.23
C LEU A 194 23.22 8.84 18.92
N ALA A 195 23.89 7.76 18.53
CA ALA A 195 25.19 7.37 19.08
C ALA A 195 26.34 8.26 18.55
N ASP A 196 26.17 8.82 17.35
CA ASP A 196 27.11 9.76 16.73
C ASP A 196 26.93 11.23 17.23
N ARG A 197 26.00 11.47 18.15
CA ARG A 197 25.73 12.80 18.77
C ARG A 197 26.24 12.86 20.20
#